data_AF-A0A7D9E0P7-F1
#
_entry.id   AF-A0A7D9E0P7-F1
#
_cell.length_a   1.000
_cell.length_b   1.000
_cell.length_c   1.000
_cell.angle_alpha   90.00
_cell.angle_beta   90.00
_cell.angle_gamma   90.00
#
_symmetry.space_group_name_H-M   'P 1'
#
loop_
_entity.id
_entity.type
_entity.pdbx_description
1 polymer ?
#
loop_
_entity_poly.entity_id
_entity_poly.type
_entity_poly.pdbx_seq_one_letter_code
_entity_poly.pdbx_strand_id
1 'polypeptide(L)'
;QLCPPGEWLRILVDAVEPGQKKRINFTFDGKLPCPHRSGKSNSVKVFFEEKGIAQHFRTKDSGIVFDEEKQLRDARRIFRFSHGEETKQHLEILSKQRQLQSNDYERFSISTRYEACLTIDLVAKCPQECAKLVGMLLMHYGQLRSYSEGAKPEILEVSKPGLFVKFNTWYSKRIVGENLITIVVAEAIFVKRVKKAQCQHVHICNNIQTEFELTGNKILDTLRQVFKHEKFRGKQQEAIESVINGHNTLLIMPTGCGKTVCYAVPAVMENKVAVVVFPLLALLLDQAERLRRKGMNVCYLMTDMEEEERENVIHKLNCNPPEYNFFFVTPETVLTPVVLTLLQSL
;
A
#
# COMPACT_ATOMS: atom_id res chain seq x y z
N GLN A 1 -36.56 2.30 24.85
CA GLN A 1 -37.62 3.19 25.39
C GLN A 1 -37.22 4.61 25.02
N LEU A 2 -37.93 5.42 24.25
CA LEU A 2 -39.32 5.45 23.80
C LEU A 2 -39.33 6.15 22.43
N CYS A 3 -40.14 5.65 21.51
CA CYS A 3 -40.95 6.51 20.66
C CYS A 3 -42.40 6.31 21.09
N PRO A 4 -43.22 7.37 21.16
CA PRO A 4 -44.62 7.25 20.78
C PRO A 4 -44.97 8.15 19.56
N PRO A 5 -46.09 7.87 18.88
CA PRO A 5 -46.30 8.14 17.45
C PRO A 5 -47.18 9.37 17.13
N GLY A 6 -47.04 9.89 15.90
CA GLY A 6 -47.92 10.88 15.25
C GLY A 6 -47.33 12.30 15.20
N GLU A 7 -47.25 13.05 14.09
CA GLU A 7 -47.73 12.92 12.71
C GLU A 7 -46.59 13.34 11.76
N TRP A 8 -46.46 12.68 10.60
CA TRP A 8 -45.41 12.95 9.62
C TRP A 8 -45.92 13.88 8.53
N LEU A 9 -45.19 14.96 8.27
CA LEU A 9 -45.50 15.86 7.16
C LEU A 9 -44.81 15.34 5.91
N ARG A 10 -45.58 14.67 5.03
CA ARG A 10 -45.09 14.12 3.78
C ARG A 10 -45.16 15.21 2.72
N ILE A 11 -44.01 15.74 2.30
CA ILE A 11 -43.92 16.68 1.18
C ILE A 11 -43.57 15.87 -0.06
N LEU A 12 -44.55 15.67 -0.93
CA LEU A 12 -44.35 15.09 -2.25
C LEU A 12 -43.87 16.19 -3.19
N VAL A 13 -42.68 16.01 -3.76
CA VAL A 13 -42.17 16.87 -4.81
C VAL A 13 -42.20 16.05 -6.09
N ASP A 14 -42.96 16.49 -7.08
CA ASP A 14 -43.00 15.84 -8.39
C ASP A 14 -41.60 15.84 -9.01
N ALA A 15 -41.22 14.71 -9.63
CA ALA A 15 -39.95 14.58 -10.31
C ALA A 15 -39.83 15.63 -11.44
N VAL A 16 -38.77 16.43 -11.39
CA VAL A 16 -38.47 17.44 -12.41
C VAL A 16 -37.36 16.92 -13.31
N GLU A 17 -37.63 16.81 -14.61
CA GLU A 17 -36.58 16.51 -15.59
C GLU A 17 -35.55 17.64 -15.68
N PRO A 18 -34.26 17.33 -15.93
CA PRO A 18 -33.20 18.33 -15.93
C PRO A 18 -33.43 19.40 -17.01
N GLY A 19 -33.57 20.68 -16.60
CA GLY A 19 -33.49 21.83 -17.50
C GLY A 19 -34.74 22.72 -17.59
N GLN A 20 -35.85 22.43 -16.92
CA GLN A 20 -37.02 23.34 -16.86
C GLN A 20 -37.16 24.05 -15.52
N LYS A 21 -37.37 25.37 -15.55
CA LYS A 21 -37.84 26.14 -14.38
C LYS A 21 -39.36 25.99 -14.27
N LYS A 22 -39.84 25.28 -13.26
CA LYS A 22 -41.26 25.20 -12.91
C LYS A 22 -41.50 25.67 -11.48
N ARG A 23 -42.62 26.37 -11.28
CA ARG A 23 -43.10 26.80 -9.97
C ARG A 23 -43.67 25.58 -9.24
N ILE A 24 -43.01 25.16 -8.15
CA ILE A 24 -43.44 24.01 -7.34
C ILE A 24 -44.53 24.51 -6.38
N ASN A 25 -45.74 23.99 -6.53
CA ASN A 25 -46.85 24.27 -5.62
C ASN A 25 -46.90 23.16 -4.56
N PHE A 26 -46.91 23.54 -3.28
CA PHE A 26 -47.04 22.60 -2.18
C PHE A 26 -48.50 22.50 -1.77
N THR A 27 -49.09 21.30 -1.84
CA THR A 27 -50.40 21.00 -1.27
C THR A 27 -50.23 20.19 0.02
N PHE A 28 -51.03 20.55 1.03
CA PHE A 28 -50.98 19.98 2.37
C PHE A 28 -52.21 19.10 2.61
N ASP A 29 -52.02 17.92 3.19
CA ASP A 29 -53.12 17.06 3.64
C ASP A 29 -52.84 16.61 5.10
N GLY A 30 -53.53 17.23 6.06
CA GLY A 30 -53.36 17.04 7.51
C GLY A 30 -53.90 18.22 8.34
N LYS A 31 -54.10 18.09 9.66
CA LYS A 31 -54.64 19.17 10.52
C LYS A 31 -53.54 19.93 11.28
N LEU A 32 -53.63 21.27 11.27
CA LEU A 32 -52.81 22.19 12.07
C LEU A 32 -53.55 22.61 13.37
N PRO A 33 -52.90 22.69 14.55
CA PRO A 33 -53.50 23.35 15.70
C PRO A 33 -53.35 24.88 15.64
N CYS A 34 -54.40 25.56 16.13
CA CYS A 34 -54.71 26.99 16.01
C CYS A 34 -53.81 27.92 16.86
N PRO A 35 -53.36 29.08 16.31
CA PRO A 35 -52.55 30.06 17.02
C PRO A 35 -53.41 31.11 17.73
N HIS A 36 -54.06 30.76 18.84
CA HIS A 36 -54.64 31.75 19.76
C HIS A 36 -54.16 31.53 21.20
N ARG A 37 -52.93 31.95 21.48
CA ARG A 37 -52.58 32.80 22.65
C ARG A 37 -51.13 33.27 22.55
N SER A 38 -51.03 34.55 22.16
CA SER A 38 -49.93 35.50 22.37
C SER A 38 -48.50 35.15 21.91
N GLY A 39 -48.07 35.80 20.82
CA GLY A 39 -46.76 36.48 20.85
C GLY A 39 -45.67 36.08 19.85
N LYS A 40 -46.03 35.88 18.57
CA LYS A 40 -45.20 36.00 17.34
C LYS A 40 -43.70 35.66 17.38
N SER A 41 -43.37 34.51 16.81
CA SER A 41 -42.25 34.31 15.86
C SER A 41 -42.56 33.07 15.03
N ASN A 42 -43.09 33.26 13.81
CA ASN A 42 -43.38 32.16 12.89
C ASN A 42 -42.07 31.58 12.33
N SER A 43 -41.52 30.55 12.98
CA SER A 43 -40.42 29.77 12.42
C SER A 43 -40.97 28.70 11.47
N VAL A 44 -40.62 28.77 10.20
CA VAL A 44 -40.87 27.69 9.23
C VAL A 44 -39.66 26.75 9.23
N LYS A 45 -39.92 25.44 9.30
CA LYS A 45 -38.89 24.40 9.19
C LYS A 45 -38.85 23.89 7.76
N VAL A 46 -37.66 23.81 7.17
CA VAL A 46 -37.43 23.27 5.82
C VAL A 46 -36.60 22.00 5.93
N PHE A 47 -36.98 20.98 5.17
CA PHE A 47 -36.29 19.69 5.10
C PHE A 47 -35.63 19.55 3.72
N PHE A 48 -34.42 18.99 3.71
CA PHE A 48 -33.74 18.59 2.48
C PHE A 48 -33.43 17.11 2.55
N GLU A 49 -33.77 16.39 1.48
CA GLU A 49 -33.54 14.96 1.35
C GLU A 49 -32.81 14.72 0.02
N GLU A 50 -31.58 14.21 0.08
CA GLU A 50 -30.88 13.69 -1.09
C GLU A 50 -30.40 12.28 -0.77
N LYS A 51 -30.92 11.29 -1.51
CA LYS A 51 -30.49 9.87 -1.47
C LYS A 51 -30.35 9.28 -0.06
N GLY A 52 -31.38 9.44 0.77
CA GLY A 52 -31.53 8.67 2.02
C GLY A 52 -30.86 9.23 3.26
N ILE A 53 -30.38 10.48 3.24
CA ILE A 53 -29.91 11.19 4.44
C ILE A 53 -30.75 12.45 4.66
N ALA A 54 -31.39 12.54 5.83
CA ALA A 54 -32.18 13.69 6.24
C ALA A 54 -31.43 14.47 7.33
N GLN A 55 -31.32 15.79 7.19
CA GLN A 55 -30.81 16.67 8.25
C GLN A 55 -31.62 17.97 8.37
N HIS A 56 -31.66 18.48 9.60
CA HIS A 56 -32.52 19.58 10.04
C HIS A 56 -31.79 20.92 10.05
N PHE A 57 -32.42 21.98 9.54
CA PHE A 57 -31.97 23.36 9.77
C PHE A 57 -33.06 24.17 10.46
N ARG A 58 -32.68 24.96 11.48
CA ARG A 58 -33.55 25.93 12.15
C ARG A 58 -32.98 27.32 11.91
N THR A 59 -33.71 28.17 11.21
CA THR A 59 -33.35 29.59 11.08
C THR A 59 -34.40 30.47 11.74
N LYS A 60 -33.92 31.46 12.50
CA LYS A 60 -34.67 32.64 12.92
C LYS A 60 -34.48 33.72 11.86
N ASP A 61 -35.52 34.54 11.74
CA ASP A 61 -35.64 35.75 10.94
C ASP A 61 -36.12 35.64 9.48
N SER A 62 -37.30 36.22 9.31
CA SER A 62 -37.98 36.52 8.06
C SER A 62 -37.35 37.76 7.43
N GLY A 63 -36.49 37.57 6.42
CA GLY A 63 -35.94 38.69 5.65
C GLY A 63 -34.74 38.39 4.77
N ILE A 64 -34.38 37.12 4.58
CA ILE A 64 -33.23 36.76 3.75
C ILE A 64 -33.73 36.33 2.37
N VAL A 65 -33.34 37.08 1.34
CA VAL A 65 -33.44 36.63 -0.05
C VAL A 65 -32.64 35.33 -0.16
N PHE A 66 -33.31 34.25 -0.54
CA PHE A 66 -32.70 32.94 -0.75
C PHE A 66 -31.73 33.01 -1.94
N ASP A 67 -30.42 33.15 -1.67
CA ASP A 67 -29.39 32.73 -2.60
C ASP A 67 -29.24 31.21 -2.46
N GLU A 68 -30.11 30.48 -3.16
CA GLU A 68 -30.20 29.01 -3.13
C GLU A 68 -28.83 28.37 -3.31
N GLU A 69 -27.98 28.92 -4.19
CA GLU A 69 -26.65 28.37 -4.45
C GLU A 69 -25.67 28.56 -3.30
N LYS A 70 -25.69 29.72 -2.63
CA LYS A 70 -24.83 29.95 -1.45
C LYS A 70 -25.23 29.08 -0.28
N GLN A 71 -26.52 28.98 0.01
CA GLN A 71 -27.02 28.17 1.12
C GLN A 71 -26.80 26.66 0.88
N LEU A 72 -26.97 26.18 -0.36
CA LEU A 72 -26.65 24.80 -0.73
C LEU A 72 -25.15 24.50 -0.61
N ARG A 73 -24.28 25.46 -0.98
CA ARG A 73 -22.83 25.33 -0.78
C ARG A 73 -22.45 25.25 0.69
N ASP A 74 -23.03 26.10 1.53
CA ASP A 74 -22.77 26.12 2.97
C ASP A 74 -23.28 24.84 3.67
N ALA A 75 -24.48 24.37 3.31
CA ALA A 75 -25.01 23.11 3.81
C ALA A 75 -24.14 21.91 3.42
N ARG A 76 -23.69 21.82 2.15
CA ARG A 76 -22.76 20.78 1.68
C ARG A 76 -21.43 20.81 2.43
N ARG A 77 -20.92 22.01 2.75
CA ARG A 77 -19.69 22.18 3.52
C ARG A 77 -19.84 21.65 4.95
N ILE A 78 -20.91 22.02 5.63
CA ILE A 78 -21.21 21.56 7.00
C ILE A 78 -21.38 20.03 7.03
N PHE A 79 -22.11 19.47 6.06
CA PHE A 79 -22.31 18.02 5.95
C PHE A 79 -20.99 17.26 5.81
N ARG A 80 -20.15 17.66 4.85
CA ARG A 80 -18.83 17.05 4.63
C ARG A 80 -17.92 17.16 5.85
N PHE A 81 -17.96 18.31 6.52
CA PHE A 81 -17.20 18.50 7.75
C PHE A 81 -17.65 17.53 8.85
N SER A 82 -18.95 17.46 9.11
CA SER A 82 -19.52 16.53 10.10
C SER A 82 -19.18 15.06 9.79
N HIS A 83 -19.28 14.66 8.53
CA HIS A 83 -19.02 13.29 8.12
C HIS A 83 -17.52 12.93 8.19
N GLY A 84 -16.65 13.89 7.88
CA GLY A 84 -15.21 13.75 8.07
C GLY A 84 -14.83 13.59 9.56
N GLU A 85 -15.41 14.39 10.45
CA GLU A 85 -15.16 14.28 11.90
C GLU A 85 -15.61 12.92 12.47
N GLU A 86 -16.78 12.42 12.07
CA GLU A 86 -17.24 11.07 12.44
C GLU A 86 -16.26 9.97 11.96
N THR A 87 -15.77 10.10 10.72
CA THR A 87 -14.81 9.15 10.14
C THR A 87 -13.47 9.18 10.88
N LYS A 88 -13.02 10.37 11.29
CA LYS A 88 -11.80 10.52 12.09
C LYS A 88 -11.92 9.78 13.42
N GLN A 89 -13.05 9.91 14.11
CA GLN A 89 -13.31 9.18 15.36
C GLN A 89 -13.29 7.65 15.15
N HIS A 90 -13.89 7.15 14.07
CA HIS A 90 -13.84 5.72 13.74
C HIS A 90 -12.41 5.24 13.45
N LEU A 91 -11.59 6.03 12.75
CA LEU A 91 -10.19 5.70 12.52
C LEU A 91 -9.38 5.66 13.82
N GLU A 92 -9.65 6.57 14.76
CA GLU A 92 -9.02 6.56 16.09
C GLU A 92 -9.39 5.31 16.89
N ILE A 93 -10.67 4.91 16.87
CA ILE A 93 -11.14 3.67 17.52
C ILE A 93 -10.48 2.43 16.88
N LEU A 94 -10.46 2.36 15.55
CA LEU A 94 -9.83 1.27 14.81
C LEU A 94 -8.33 1.16 15.13
N SER A 95 -7.64 2.29 15.19
CA SER A 95 -6.21 2.35 15.53
C SER A 95 -5.95 1.81 16.95
N LYS A 96 -6.76 2.21 17.94
CA LYS A 96 -6.68 1.70 19.32
C LYS A 96 -6.93 0.19 19.40
N GLN A 97 -7.92 -0.33 18.67
CA GLN A 97 -8.20 -1.76 18.63
C GLN A 97 -7.05 -2.57 18.02
N ARG A 98 -6.44 -2.07 16.95
CA ARG A 98 -5.30 -2.73 16.29
C ARG A 98 -4.03 -2.70 17.13
N GLN A 99 -3.81 -1.67 17.94
CA GLN A 99 -2.68 -1.64 18.90
C GLN A 99 -2.73 -2.79 19.92
N LEU A 100 -3.93 -3.28 20.25
CA LEU A 100 -4.12 -4.38 21.19
C LEU A 100 -3.96 -5.77 20.54
N GLN A 101 -3.86 -5.85 19.21
CA GLN A 101 -3.85 -7.10 18.46
C GLN A 101 -2.53 -7.29 17.66
N SER A 102 -1.70 -8.26 18.09
CA SER A 102 -0.63 -8.94 17.31
C SER A 102 0.46 -8.08 16.61
N ASN A 103 1.51 -8.76 16.14
CA ASN A 103 2.69 -8.23 15.44
C ASN A 103 2.45 -7.77 13.98
N ASP A 104 1.24 -7.91 13.43
CA ASP A 104 0.94 -7.67 12.01
C ASP A 104 0.66 -6.19 11.67
N TYR A 105 0.59 -5.33 12.67
CA TYR A 105 0.28 -3.92 12.50
C TYR A 105 1.41 -3.02 12.97
N GLU A 106 1.61 -1.93 12.24
CA GLU A 106 2.62 -0.93 12.51
C GLU A 106 1.99 0.45 12.64
N ARG A 107 2.65 1.33 13.40
CA ARG A 107 2.24 2.73 13.53
C ARG A 107 2.86 3.59 12.43
N PHE A 108 2.02 4.37 11.77
CA PHE A 108 2.41 5.32 10.75
C PHE A 108 1.91 6.72 11.11
N SER A 109 2.69 7.73 10.74
CA SER A 109 2.28 9.13 10.78
C SER A 109 2.06 9.62 9.36
N ILE A 110 0.88 10.18 9.12
CA ILE A 110 0.45 10.67 7.82
C ILE A 110 0.27 12.18 7.89
N SER A 111 0.96 12.92 7.02
CA SER A 111 0.74 14.35 6.85
C SER A 111 0.07 14.63 5.50
N THR A 112 -0.78 15.64 5.51
CA THR A 112 -1.52 16.11 4.33
C THR A 112 -1.28 17.60 4.14
N ARG A 113 -1.48 18.13 2.94
CA ARG A 113 -1.39 19.57 2.68
C ARG A 113 -2.67 20.33 3.03
N TYR A 114 -3.69 19.63 3.53
CA TYR A 114 -4.99 20.21 3.88
C TYR A 114 -4.90 21.03 5.18
N GLU A 115 -5.72 22.10 5.25
CA GLU A 115 -5.87 23.09 6.35
C GLU A 115 -4.96 22.84 7.57
N ALA A 116 -3.89 23.63 7.70
CA ALA A 116 -2.93 23.58 8.80
C ALA A 116 -2.13 22.27 8.98
N CYS A 117 -1.92 21.50 7.91
CA CYS A 117 -1.07 20.30 7.91
C CYS A 117 -1.63 19.23 8.86
N LEU A 118 -2.86 18.79 8.60
CA LEU A 118 -3.49 17.71 9.36
C LEU A 118 -2.53 16.51 9.40
N THR A 119 -2.07 16.21 10.61
CA THR A 119 -1.19 15.07 10.90
C THR A 119 -2.03 14.03 11.64
N ILE A 120 -2.05 12.82 11.11
CA ILE A 120 -2.85 11.71 11.65
C ILE A 120 -1.93 10.53 11.90
N ASP A 121 -1.97 10.01 13.12
CA ASP A 121 -1.30 8.78 13.47
C ASP A 121 -2.28 7.61 13.41
N LEU A 122 -1.94 6.58 12.64
CA LEU A 122 -2.78 5.38 12.45
C LEU A 122 -1.97 4.11 12.58
N VAL A 123 -2.65 3.04 12.98
CA VAL A 123 -2.11 1.69 13.01
C VAL A 123 -2.71 0.86 11.87
N ALA A 124 -1.85 0.34 10.99
CA ALA A 124 -2.24 -0.39 9.78
C ALA A 124 -1.19 -1.45 9.40
N LYS A 125 -1.52 -2.31 8.44
CA LYS A 125 -0.63 -3.40 7.98
C LYS A 125 0.49 -2.88 7.07
N CYS A 126 0.21 -1.85 6.29
CA CYS A 126 1.17 -1.30 5.34
C CYS A 126 0.91 0.19 5.02
N PRO A 127 1.90 0.92 4.48
CA PRO A 127 1.74 2.33 4.10
C PRO A 127 0.59 2.59 3.12
N GLN A 128 0.35 1.64 2.21
CA GLN A 128 -0.74 1.71 1.23
C GLN A 128 -2.12 1.68 1.91
N GLU A 129 -2.27 0.86 2.96
CA GLU A 129 -3.51 0.80 3.73
C GLU A 129 -3.73 2.13 4.47
N CYS A 130 -2.70 2.69 5.12
CA CYS A 130 -2.76 4.02 5.72
C CYS A 130 -3.22 5.09 4.74
N ALA A 131 -2.63 5.13 3.55
CA ALA A 131 -3.00 6.09 2.51
C ALA A 131 -4.48 5.96 2.10
N LYS A 132 -5.00 4.73 2.00
CA LYS A 132 -6.42 4.49 1.69
C LYS A 132 -7.36 4.93 2.82
N LEU A 133 -7.02 4.65 4.08
CA LEU A 133 -7.82 5.04 5.23
C LEU A 133 -7.89 6.57 5.38
N VAL A 134 -6.75 7.25 5.25
CA VAL A 134 -6.70 8.72 5.27
C VAL A 134 -7.34 9.31 4.01
N GLY A 135 -7.21 8.66 2.85
CA GLY A 135 -7.93 9.06 1.65
C GLY A 135 -9.45 9.00 1.82
N MET A 136 -9.99 8.00 2.52
CA MET A 136 -11.42 7.92 2.84
C MET A 136 -11.86 9.08 3.72
N LEU A 137 -11.05 9.44 4.72
CA LEU A 137 -11.29 10.61 5.55
C LEU A 137 -11.32 11.90 4.73
N LEU A 138 -10.32 12.12 3.86
CA LEU A 138 -10.27 13.28 2.98
C LEU A 138 -11.43 13.33 1.98
N MET A 139 -11.90 12.17 1.51
CA MET A 139 -13.09 12.07 0.69
C MET A 139 -14.33 12.56 1.44
N HIS A 140 -14.49 12.19 2.71
CA HIS A 140 -15.62 12.61 3.54
C HIS A 140 -15.58 14.11 3.87
N TYR A 141 -14.39 14.69 4.08
CA TYR A 141 -14.20 16.14 4.12
C TYR A 141 -14.42 16.85 2.76
N GLY A 142 -14.61 16.09 1.67
CA GLY A 142 -14.78 16.60 0.31
C GLY A 142 -13.52 17.19 -0.32
N GLN A 143 -12.35 16.71 0.09
CA GLN A 143 -11.04 17.19 -0.36
C GLN A 143 -10.46 16.36 -1.50
N LEU A 144 -10.79 15.07 -1.58
CA LEU A 144 -10.39 14.25 -2.72
C LEU A 144 -11.19 14.63 -3.97
N ARG A 145 -10.50 14.58 -5.11
CA ARG A 145 -11.09 14.79 -6.43
C ARG A 145 -11.28 13.46 -7.16
N SER A 146 -12.17 13.46 -8.15
CA SER A 146 -12.44 12.27 -8.94
C SER A 146 -11.24 11.92 -9.81
N TYR A 147 -10.84 10.65 -9.80
CA TYR A 147 -9.79 10.11 -10.66
C TYR A 147 -10.18 10.21 -12.15
N SER A 148 -11.45 9.95 -12.47
CA SER A 148 -11.95 9.90 -13.85
C SER A 148 -11.97 11.27 -14.54
N GLU A 149 -11.91 12.36 -13.77
CA GLU A 149 -11.95 13.74 -14.28
C GLU A 149 -10.54 14.30 -14.56
N GLY A 150 -9.49 13.47 -14.43
CA GLY A 150 -8.09 13.92 -14.64
C GLY A 150 -7.64 14.99 -13.64
N ALA A 151 -8.32 15.09 -12.50
CA ALA A 151 -8.02 16.10 -11.50
C ALA A 151 -6.66 15.85 -10.82
N LYS A 152 -6.00 16.93 -10.35
CA LYS A 152 -4.76 16.81 -9.59
C LYS A 152 -4.98 15.97 -8.31
N PRO A 153 -4.09 15.01 -8.00
CA PRO A 153 -4.18 14.22 -6.77
C PRO A 153 -3.96 15.07 -5.53
N GLU A 154 -4.52 14.61 -4.42
CA GLU A 154 -4.04 15.02 -3.11
C GLU A 154 -2.82 14.17 -2.72
N ILE A 155 -1.78 14.80 -2.18
CA ILE A 155 -0.54 14.12 -1.83
C ILE A 155 -0.56 13.79 -0.33
N LEU A 156 -0.52 12.50 -0.02
CA LEU A 156 -0.36 11.99 1.33
C LEU A 156 1.09 11.61 1.56
N GLU A 157 1.71 12.12 2.62
CA GLU A 157 3.04 11.70 3.03
C GLU A 157 2.92 10.76 4.23
N VAL A 158 3.29 9.49 4.03
CA VAL A 158 3.20 8.43 5.03
C VAL A 158 4.60 8.08 5.51
N SER A 159 4.80 8.11 6.83
CA SER A 159 6.12 7.93 7.43
C SER A 159 6.10 7.06 8.69
N LYS A 160 7.20 6.34 8.90
CA LYS A 160 7.57 5.66 10.16
C LYS A 160 9.11 5.66 10.27
N PRO A 161 9.71 5.30 11.41
CA PRO A 161 11.17 5.17 11.49
C PRO A 161 11.74 4.30 10.36
N GLY A 162 12.65 4.87 9.57
CA GLY A 162 13.28 4.18 8.43
C GLY A 162 12.48 4.14 7.12
N LEU A 163 11.24 4.64 7.07
CA LEU A 163 10.39 4.61 5.89
C LEU A 163 9.68 5.95 5.65
N PHE A 164 9.72 6.42 4.41
CA PHE A 164 8.99 7.60 3.96
C PHE A 164 8.47 7.36 2.54
N VAL A 165 7.15 7.47 2.34
CA VAL A 165 6.47 7.21 1.07
C VAL A 165 5.44 8.30 0.83
N LYS A 166 5.36 8.81 -0.40
CA LYS A 166 4.27 9.71 -0.80
C LYS A 166 3.26 8.96 -1.65
N PHE A 167 1.98 9.30 -1.53
CA PHE A 167 0.90 8.72 -2.32
C PHE A 167 0.13 9.82 -3.04
N ASN A 168 -0.05 9.66 -4.36
CA ASN A 168 -1.06 10.38 -5.11
C ASN A 168 -2.43 9.77 -4.80
N THR A 169 -3.37 10.57 -4.32
CA THR A 169 -4.66 10.08 -3.80
C THR A 169 -5.85 10.73 -4.48
N TRP A 170 -6.83 9.92 -4.86
CA TRP A 170 -8.11 10.31 -5.49
C TRP A 170 -9.26 9.46 -4.96
N TYR A 171 -10.49 9.81 -5.33
CA TYR A 171 -11.62 8.87 -5.28
C TYR A 171 -12.05 8.47 -6.70
N SER A 172 -12.64 7.28 -6.84
CA SER A 172 -13.26 6.82 -8.09
C SER A 172 -14.60 6.18 -7.75
N LYS A 173 -15.64 6.45 -8.55
CA LYS A 173 -16.91 5.73 -8.47
C LYS A 173 -16.86 4.55 -9.43
N ARG A 174 -17.30 3.37 -8.98
CA ARG A 174 -17.38 2.14 -9.78
C ARG A 174 -18.71 1.46 -9.54
N ILE A 175 -19.26 0.87 -10.59
CA ILE A 175 -20.46 0.05 -10.50
C ILE A 175 -20.00 -1.39 -10.26
N VAL A 176 -20.49 -2.00 -9.18
CA VAL A 176 -20.24 -3.41 -8.83
C VAL A 176 -21.60 -4.07 -8.63
N GLY A 177 -22.00 -4.91 -9.58
CA GLY A 177 -23.39 -5.38 -9.68
C GLY A 177 -24.33 -4.21 -9.97
N GLU A 178 -25.36 -4.04 -9.14
CA GLU A 178 -26.32 -2.92 -9.24
C GLU A 178 -25.92 -1.71 -8.36
N ASN A 179 -24.82 -1.82 -7.61
CA ASN A 179 -24.43 -0.83 -6.61
C ASN A 179 -23.33 0.11 -7.13
N LEU A 180 -23.49 1.41 -6.89
CA LEU A 180 -22.45 2.40 -7.11
C LEU A 180 -21.57 2.53 -5.87
N ILE A 181 -20.34 2.04 -5.95
CA ILE A 181 -19.36 2.07 -4.87
C ILE A 181 -18.35 3.20 -5.13
N THR A 182 -18.02 3.97 -4.10
CA THR A 182 -16.90 4.92 -4.17
C THR A 182 -15.67 4.29 -3.52
N ILE A 183 -14.56 4.26 -4.26
CA ILE A 183 -13.28 3.70 -3.81
C ILE A 183 -12.22 4.80 -3.73
N VAL A 184 -11.30 4.66 -2.80
CA VAL A 184 -10.09 5.49 -2.72
C VAL A 184 -9.00 4.87 -3.59
N VAL A 185 -8.45 5.65 -4.50
CA VAL A 185 -7.31 5.28 -5.35
C VAL A 185 -6.07 5.97 -4.76
N ALA A 186 -5.11 5.17 -4.30
CA ALA A 186 -3.85 5.66 -3.75
C ALA A 186 -2.69 5.00 -4.50
N GLU A 187 -1.96 5.80 -5.27
CA GLU A 187 -0.80 5.35 -6.06
C GLU A 187 0.49 5.86 -5.41
N ALA A 188 1.42 4.94 -5.13
CA ALA A 188 2.70 5.30 -4.54
C ALA A 188 3.53 6.15 -5.52
N ILE A 189 3.95 7.33 -5.08
CA ILE A 189 4.95 8.13 -5.76
C ILE A 189 6.31 7.53 -5.39
N PHE A 190 7.01 6.98 -6.38
CA PHE A 190 8.39 6.59 -6.21
C PHE A 190 9.22 7.85 -5.95
N VAL A 191 9.46 8.15 -4.69
CA VAL A 191 10.44 9.17 -4.29
C VAL A 191 11.81 8.60 -4.65
N LYS A 192 12.56 9.28 -5.53
CA LYS A 192 14.00 9.03 -5.71
C LYS A 192 14.64 8.99 -4.32
N ARG A 193 15.14 7.81 -3.92
CA ARG A 193 15.85 7.57 -2.64
C ARG A 193 16.75 8.74 -2.29
N VAL A 194 16.51 9.42 -1.17
CA VAL A 194 17.58 10.12 -0.43
C VAL A 194 17.36 9.96 1.08
N LYS A 195 17.84 8.84 1.60
CA LYS A 195 18.96 8.88 2.54
C LYS A 195 20.00 7.95 1.94
N LYS A 196 21.23 8.41 1.78
CA LYS A 196 22.37 7.52 1.56
C LYS A 196 22.31 6.51 2.72
N ALA A 197 21.81 5.31 2.48
CA ALA A 197 22.43 4.18 3.15
C ALA A 197 23.92 4.33 2.82
N GLN A 198 24.79 4.33 3.83
CA GLN A 198 26.21 4.19 3.59
C GLN A 198 26.46 2.75 3.09
N CYS A 199 25.91 2.39 1.93
CA CYS A 199 26.53 1.36 1.12
C CYS A 199 27.78 2.02 0.55
N GLN A 200 28.88 1.88 1.28
CA GLN A 200 30.18 2.47 0.92
C GLN A 200 30.67 1.95 -0.44
N HIS A 201 30.10 0.85 -0.94
CA HIS A 201 30.42 0.24 -2.22
C HIS A 201 29.13 -0.24 -2.91
N VAL A 202 28.39 0.64 -3.59
CA VAL A 202 27.42 0.19 -4.61
C VAL A 202 28.12 0.26 -5.95
N HIS A 203 28.70 -0.87 -6.37
CA HIS A 203 29.20 -0.99 -7.73
C HIS A 203 28.01 -1.18 -8.66
N ILE A 204 27.57 -0.09 -9.29
CA ILE A 204 26.66 -0.15 -10.43
C ILE A 204 27.54 -0.40 -11.65
N CYS A 205 27.45 -1.59 -12.24
CA CYS A 205 28.24 -2.00 -13.41
C CYS A 205 27.82 -1.26 -14.70
N ASN A 206 27.75 0.08 -14.66
CA ASN A 206 27.35 0.93 -15.78
C ASN A 206 28.53 1.58 -16.50
N ASN A 207 29.70 1.72 -15.84
CA ASN A 207 31.00 2.13 -16.42
C ASN A 207 32.01 2.28 -15.27
N ILE A 208 33.15 1.57 -15.27
CA ILE A 208 34.42 1.90 -14.57
C ILE A 208 35.54 1.04 -15.19
N GLN A 209 36.75 1.61 -15.19
CA GLN A 209 37.98 1.19 -15.86
C GLN A 209 38.49 -0.20 -15.46
N THR A 210 39.02 -0.87 -16.47
CA THR A 210 39.76 -2.13 -16.45
C THR A 210 41.13 -1.93 -15.81
N GLU A 211 41.31 -2.38 -14.57
CA GLU A 211 42.61 -2.80 -14.03
C GLU A 211 42.37 -3.50 -12.68
N PHE A 212 42.06 -4.79 -12.74
CA PHE A 212 42.18 -5.70 -11.59
C PHE A 212 43.11 -6.84 -12.02
N GLU A 213 44.28 -6.89 -11.39
CA GLU A 213 45.26 -7.95 -11.60
C GLU A 213 44.90 -9.20 -10.77
N LEU A 214 44.89 -10.35 -11.46
CA LEU A 214 45.14 -11.70 -10.93
C LEU A 214 44.00 -12.49 -10.24
N THR A 215 42.83 -12.66 -10.88
CA THR A 215 41.90 -13.81 -10.64
C THR A 215 41.19 -14.37 -11.90
N GLY A 216 41.36 -13.76 -13.07
CA GLY A 216 40.55 -14.03 -14.28
C GLY A 216 40.57 -15.48 -14.81
N ASN A 217 41.68 -16.20 -14.67
CA ASN A 217 41.76 -17.59 -15.15
C ASN A 217 40.87 -18.54 -14.34
N LYS A 218 40.89 -18.46 -13.00
CA LYS A 218 40.06 -19.35 -12.14
C LYS A 218 38.56 -19.11 -12.36
N ILE A 219 38.15 -17.85 -12.47
CA ILE A 219 36.75 -17.47 -12.71
C ILE A 219 36.25 -18.03 -14.05
N LEU A 220 37.06 -17.89 -15.11
CA LEU A 220 36.74 -18.43 -16.43
C LEU A 220 36.76 -19.96 -16.46
N ASP A 221 37.68 -20.59 -15.72
CA ASP A 221 37.75 -22.04 -15.60
C ASP A 221 36.51 -22.61 -14.90
N THR A 222 36.03 -22.00 -13.81
CA THR A 222 34.78 -22.38 -13.14
C THR A 222 33.58 -22.23 -14.09
N LEU A 223 33.51 -21.13 -14.86
CA LEU A 223 32.47 -20.95 -15.88
C LEU A 223 32.48 -22.09 -16.90
N ARG A 224 33.66 -22.43 -17.42
CA ARG A 224 33.82 -23.49 -18.42
C ARG A 224 33.49 -24.86 -17.85
N GLN A 225 33.90 -25.15 -16.61
CA GLN A 225 33.68 -26.46 -15.99
C GLN A 225 32.21 -26.69 -15.64
N VAL A 226 31.57 -25.72 -14.97
CA VAL A 226 30.21 -25.86 -14.42
C VAL A 226 29.13 -25.49 -15.43
N PHE A 227 29.32 -24.41 -16.19
CA PHE A 227 28.30 -23.90 -17.12
C PHE A 227 28.55 -24.26 -18.57
N LYS A 228 29.71 -24.86 -18.91
CA LYS A 228 30.11 -25.21 -20.29
C LYS A 228 30.03 -23.99 -21.23
N HIS A 229 30.32 -22.80 -20.70
CA HIS A 229 30.38 -21.56 -21.48
C HIS A 229 31.83 -21.15 -21.70
N GLU A 230 32.20 -20.85 -22.95
CA GLU A 230 33.58 -20.53 -23.31
C GLU A 230 34.03 -19.14 -22.83
N LYS A 231 33.08 -18.20 -22.74
CA LYS A 231 33.28 -16.78 -22.43
C LYS A 231 32.08 -16.22 -21.66
N PHE A 232 32.33 -15.20 -20.84
CA PHE A 232 31.29 -14.41 -20.18
C PHE A 232 30.48 -13.59 -21.19
N ARG A 233 29.22 -13.32 -20.86
CA ARG A 233 28.33 -12.46 -21.63
C ARG A 233 28.17 -11.12 -20.94
N GLY A 234 28.27 -10.04 -21.70
CA GLY A 234 28.01 -8.68 -21.20
C GLY A 234 28.81 -8.38 -19.93
N LYS A 235 28.11 -8.02 -18.85
CA LYS A 235 28.69 -7.61 -17.56
C LYS A 235 28.83 -8.72 -16.51
N GLN A 236 28.82 -9.99 -16.93
CA GLN A 236 28.89 -11.13 -16.00
C GLN A 236 30.22 -11.18 -15.26
N GLN A 237 31.34 -11.00 -15.97
CA GLN A 237 32.66 -11.10 -15.37
C GLN A 237 32.87 -10.02 -14.30
N GLU A 238 32.56 -8.76 -14.61
CA GLU A 238 32.73 -7.66 -13.67
C GLU A 238 31.83 -7.81 -12.43
N ALA A 239 30.62 -8.36 -12.61
CA ALA A 239 29.73 -8.65 -11.49
C ALA A 239 30.28 -9.75 -10.57
N ILE A 240 30.87 -10.80 -11.14
CA ILE A 240 31.47 -11.92 -10.40
C ILE A 240 32.70 -11.45 -9.64
N GLU A 241 33.60 -10.71 -10.29
CA GLU A 241 34.80 -10.14 -9.66
C GLU A 241 34.43 -9.21 -8.50
N SER A 242 33.41 -8.36 -8.69
CA SER A 242 32.88 -7.50 -7.63
C SER A 242 32.38 -8.29 -6.41
N VAL A 243 31.64 -9.39 -6.64
CA VAL A 243 31.11 -10.25 -5.57
C VAL A 243 32.22 -11.01 -4.85
N ILE A 244 33.18 -11.59 -5.58
CA ILE A 244 34.32 -12.32 -4.99
C ILE A 244 35.20 -11.40 -4.13
N ASN A 245 35.33 -10.13 -4.53
CA ASN A 245 36.04 -9.12 -3.73
C ASN A 245 35.24 -8.63 -2.51
N GLY A 246 34.08 -9.22 -2.21
CA GLY A 246 33.26 -8.89 -1.03
C GLY A 246 32.45 -7.60 -1.17
N HIS A 247 32.26 -7.08 -2.39
CA HIS A 247 31.51 -5.84 -2.60
C HIS A 247 29.99 -6.07 -2.73
N ASN A 248 29.21 -5.16 -2.16
CA ASN A 248 27.76 -5.10 -2.39
C ASN A 248 27.48 -4.71 -3.85
N THR A 249 26.91 -5.64 -4.62
CA THR A 249 26.83 -5.51 -6.08
C THR A 249 25.37 -5.44 -6.55
N LEU A 250 25.02 -4.38 -7.30
CA LEU A 250 23.71 -4.26 -7.96
C LEU A 250 23.84 -4.55 -9.46
N LEU A 251 23.32 -5.71 -9.87
CA LEU A 251 23.37 -6.14 -11.26
C LEU A 251 22.05 -5.90 -12.00
N ILE A 252 22.07 -5.05 -13.02
CA ILE A 252 20.94 -4.79 -13.91
C ILE A 252 21.23 -5.41 -15.28
N MET A 253 20.54 -6.51 -15.59
CA MET A 253 20.61 -7.16 -16.91
C MET A 253 19.20 -7.56 -17.37
N PRO A 254 18.94 -7.69 -18.68
CA PRO A 254 17.71 -8.28 -19.19
C PRO A 254 17.55 -9.75 -18.75
N THR A 255 16.31 -10.25 -18.80
CA THR A 255 16.02 -11.68 -18.62
C THR A 255 16.72 -12.50 -19.71
N GLY A 256 17.24 -13.68 -19.35
CA GLY A 256 17.95 -14.54 -20.31
C GLY A 256 19.44 -14.19 -20.52
N CYS A 257 19.92 -13.04 -20.04
CA CYS A 257 21.35 -12.68 -20.11
C CYS A 257 22.23 -13.43 -19.10
N GLY A 258 21.69 -14.39 -18.35
CA GLY A 258 22.47 -15.29 -17.50
C GLY A 258 22.88 -14.71 -16.15
N LYS A 259 21.98 -13.98 -15.47
CA LYS A 259 22.22 -13.45 -14.11
C LYS A 259 22.59 -14.55 -13.10
N THR A 260 22.09 -15.76 -13.30
CA THR A 260 22.38 -16.93 -12.46
C THR A 260 23.87 -17.22 -12.36
N VAL A 261 24.62 -17.04 -13.46
CA VAL A 261 26.07 -17.24 -13.48
C VAL A 261 26.76 -16.29 -12.49
N CYS A 262 26.25 -15.06 -12.35
CA CYS A 262 26.88 -14.02 -11.54
C CYS A 262 26.89 -14.31 -10.04
N TYR A 263 25.93 -15.08 -9.52
CA TYR A 263 25.95 -15.53 -8.13
C TYR A 263 26.43 -16.98 -7.97
N ALA A 264 26.26 -17.80 -9.01
CA ALA A 264 26.62 -19.22 -8.92
C ALA A 264 28.12 -19.46 -9.02
N VAL A 265 28.85 -18.71 -9.86
CA VAL A 265 30.31 -18.83 -9.96
C VAL A 265 30.98 -18.48 -8.62
N PRO A 266 30.68 -17.33 -7.98
CA PRO A 266 31.21 -17.03 -6.65
C PRO A 266 30.90 -18.12 -5.61
N ALA A 267 29.67 -18.63 -5.58
CA ALA A 267 29.25 -19.65 -4.62
C ALA A 267 30.08 -20.94 -4.71
N VAL A 268 30.40 -21.39 -5.93
CA VAL A 268 31.22 -22.58 -6.16
C VAL A 268 32.69 -22.33 -5.82
N MET A 269 33.19 -21.09 -6.01
CA MET A 269 34.59 -20.76 -5.75
C MET A 269 34.92 -20.59 -4.27
N GLU A 270 34.00 -20.04 -3.48
CA GLU A 270 34.24 -19.67 -2.08
C GLU A 270 34.08 -20.83 -1.08
N ASN A 271 33.67 -22.03 -1.52
CA ASN A 271 33.34 -23.17 -0.66
C ASN A 271 32.41 -22.80 0.52
N LYS A 272 31.48 -21.87 0.28
CA LYS A 272 30.48 -21.38 1.22
C LYS A 272 29.08 -21.58 0.65
N VAL A 273 28.07 -21.56 1.51
CA VAL A 273 26.67 -21.61 1.08
C VAL A 273 26.22 -20.25 0.57
N ALA A 274 25.79 -20.16 -0.68
CA ALA A 274 25.11 -18.97 -1.19
C ALA A 274 23.61 -19.02 -0.87
N VAL A 275 23.15 -18.07 -0.06
CA VAL A 275 21.73 -17.90 0.26
C VAL A 275 21.06 -17.05 -0.83
N VAL A 276 20.04 -17.60 -1.49
CA VAL A 276 19.34 -16.93 -2.61
C VAL A 276 17.85 -16.82 -2.31
N VAL A 277 17.36 -15.58 -2.24
CA VAL A 277 15.95 -15.28 -1.95
C VAL A 277 15.16 -15.13 -3.25
N PHE A 278 14.19 -16.01 -3.47
CA PHE A 278 13.30 -15.99 -4.64
C PHE A 278 11.91 -15.46 -4.28
N PRO A 279 11.30 -14.57 -5.08
CA PRO A 279 10.00 -14.00 -4.77
C PRO A 279 8.84 -15.00 -4.88
N LEU A 280 9.03 -16.12 -5.58
CA LEU A 280 7.99 -17.11 -5.84
C LEU A 280 8.56 -18.53 -5.70
N LEU A 281 7.81 -19.42 -5.05
CA LEU A 281 8.19 -20.81 -4.87
C LEU A 281 8.38 -21.55 -6.21
N ALA A 282 7.52 -21.29 -7.20
CA ALA A 282 7.65 -21.90 -8.53
C ALA A 282 8.98 -21.55 -9.23
N LEU A 283 9.47 -20.31 -9.07
CA LEU A 283 10.76 -19.88 -9.63
C LEU A 283 11.93 -20.52 -8.89
N LEU A 284 11.80 -20.64 -7.57
CA LEU A 284 12.77 -21.30 -6.71
C LEU A 284 12.98 -22.75 -7.16
N LEU A 285 11.89 -23.51 -7.31
CA LEU A 285 11.93 -24.92 -7.68
C LEU A 285 12.54 -25.13 -9.08
N ASP A 286 12.12 -24.35 -10.09
CA ASP A 286 12.70 -24.41 -11.44
C ASP A 286 14.22 -24.11 -11.42
N GLN A 287 14.65 -23.09 -10.66
CA GLN A 287 16.08 -22.80 -10.57
C GLN A 287 16.85 -23.89 -9.81
N ALA A 288 16.28 -24.44 -8.74
CA ALA A 288 16.91 -25.51 -7.97
C ALA A 288 17.16 -26.73 -8.85
N GLU A 289 16.15 -27.17 -9.61
CA GLU A 289 16.30 -28.27 -10.55
C GLU A 289 17.34 -27.98 -11.64
N ARG A 290 17.32 -26.78 -12.21
CA ARG A 290 18.28 -26.38 -13.26
C ARG A 290 19.72 -26.42 -12.79
N LEU A 291 19.98 -26.01 -11.54
CA LEU A 291 21.33 -26.06 -10.97
C LEU A 291 21.71 -27.49 -10.55
N ARG A 292 20.79 -28.26 -9.98
CA ARG A 292 21.01 -29.69 -9.67
C ARG A 292 21.37 -30.49 -10.91
N ARG A 293 20.70 -30.25 -12.05
CA ARG A 293 21.04 -30.86 -13.36
C ARG A 293 22.44 -30.51 -13.85
N LYS A 294 23.05 -29.43 -13.34
CA LYS A 294 24.44 -29.05 -13.62
C LYS A 294 25.43 -29.58 -12.56
N GLY A 295 24.99 -30.46 -11.67
CA GLY A 295 25.82 -31.07 -10.62
C GLY A 295 26.03 -30.19 -9.39
N MET A 296 25.24 -29.11 -9.21
CA MET A 296 25.32 -28.27 -8.03
C MET A 296 24.36 -28.76 -6.93
N ASN A 297 24.84 -28.74 -5.69
CA ASN A 297 24.04 -29.13 -4.54
C ASN A 297 23.20 -27.93 -4.09
N VAL A 298 21.89 -28.02 -4.29
CA VAL A 298 20.91 -26.99 -3.91
C VAL A 298 19.93 -27.56 -2.91
N CYS A 299 19.73 -26.88 -1.79
CA CYS A 299 18.64 -27.14 -0.87
C CYS A 299 17.69 -25.95 -0.78
N TYR A 300 16.52 -26.20 -0.20
CA TYR A 300 15.52 -25.19 0.15
C TYR A 300 14.74 -25.67 1.37
N LEU A 301 14.07 -24.75 2.04
CA LEU A 301 13.11 -25.06 3.09
C LEU A 301 11.72 -24.54 2.69
N MET A 302 10.69 -25.33 2.95
CA MET A 302 9.30 -24.96 2.75
C MET A 302 8.51 -25.15 4.05
N THR A 303 7.41 -24.43 4.20
CA THR A 303 6.59 -24.47 5.42
C THR A 303 5.92 -25.83 5.61
N ASP A 304 5.55 -26.49 4.51
CA ASP A 304 4.89 -27.79 4.41
C ASP A 304 5.86 -28.99 4.33
N MET A 305 7.17 -28.75 4.46
CA MET A 305 8.20 -29.78 4.49
C MET A 305 8.12 -30.60 5.78
N GLU A 306 8.20 -31.93 5.66
CA GLU A 306 8.24 -32.85 6.80
C GLU A 306 9.41 -32.53 7.74
N GLU A 307 9.21 -32.77 9.03
CA GLU A 307 10.16 -32.40 10.07
C GLU A 307 11.52 -33.10 9.89
N GLU A 308 11.51 -34.40 9.58
CA GLU A 308 12.73 -35.18 9.31
C GLU A 308 13.50 -34.67 8.08
N GLU A 309 12.80 -34.31 7.00
CA GLU A 309 13.44 -33.77 5.80
C GLU A 309 14.07 -32.39 6.08
N ARG A 310 13.36 -31.55 6.85
CA ARG A 310 13.85 -30.24 7.29
C ARG A 310 15.09 -30.35 8.17
N GLU A 311 15.07 -31.24 9.16
CA GLU A 311 16.21 -31.48 10.04
C GLU A 311 17.42 -31.99 9.25
N ASN A 312 17.22 -32.89 8.29
CA ASN A 312 18.28 -33.37 7.41
C ASN A 312 18.90 -32.24 6.56
N VAL A 313 18.08 -31.35 5.99
CA VAL A 313 18.57 -30.19 5.24
C VAL A 313 19.39 -29.27 6.15
N ILE A 314 18.90 -28.98 7.35
CA ILE A 314 19.58 -28.14 8.34
C ILE A 314 20.91 -28.77 8.78
N HIS A 315 20.94 -30.07 9.04
CA HIS A 315 22.14 -30.80 9.41
C HIS A 315 23.22 -30.68 8.32
N LYS A 316 22.86 -30.97 7.07
CA LYS A 316 23.76 -30.90 5.91
C LYS A 316 24.26 -29.49 5.58
N LEU A 317 23.46 -28.47 5.91
CA LEU A 317 23.87 -27.06 5.81
C LEU A 317 24.93 -26.71 6.85
N ASN A 318 24.83 -27.27 8.07
CA ASN A 318 25.77 -27.02 9.17
C ASN A 318 27.02 -27.92 9.16
N CYS A 319 27.12 -28.88 8.23
CA CYS A 319 28.35 -29.64 8.02
C CYS A 319 29.53 -28.72 7.72
N ASN A 320 30.76 -29.15 8.08
CA ASN A 320 31.98 -28.43 7.76
C ASN A 320 32.94 -29.35 6.98
N PRO A 321 33.07 -29.21 5.65
CA PRO A 321 32.42 -28.19 4.81
C PRO A 321 30.93 -28.46 4.59
N PRO A 322 30.12 -27.42 4.27
CA PRO A 322 28.71 -27.60 3.95
C PRO A 322 28.51 -28.52 2.74
N GLU A 323 27.50 -29.39 2.77
CA GLU A 323 27.22 -30.29 1.64
C GLU A 323 26.52 -29.55 0.48
N TYR A 324 25.93 -28.39 0.74
CA TYR A 324 25.19 -27.60 -0.24
C TYR A 324 25.99 -26.38 -0.72
N ASN A 325 25.93 -26.10 -2.02
CA ASN A 325 26.45 -24.85 -2.60
C ASN A 325 25.43 -23.71 -2.46
N PHE A 326 24.13 -24.04 -2.49
CA PHE A 326 23.06 -23.05 -2.48
C PHE A 326 21.97 -23.42 -1.49
N PHE A 327 21.54 -22.41 -0.73
CA PHE A 327 20.32 -22.46 0.07
C PHE A 327 19.29 -21.48 -0.49
N PHE A 328 18.23 -22.02 -1.07
CA PHE A 328 17.17 -21.23 -1.68
C PHE A 328 15.98 -21.06 -0.74
N VAL A 329 15.47 -19.83 -0.64
CA VAL A 329 14.38 -19.48 0.28
C VAL A 329 13.44 -18.45 -0.34
N THR A 330 12.22 -18.37 0.17
CA THR A 330 11.30 -17.26 -0.12
C THR A 330 11.41 -16.16 0.95
N PRO A 331 10.94 -14.92 0.67
CA PRO A 331 10.91 -13.84 1.65
C PRO A 331 10.17 -14.19 2.94
N GLU A 332 9.10 -14.98 2.84
CA GLU A 332 8.31 -15.40 4.00
C GLU A 332 9.09 -16.41 4.85
N THR A 333 9.73 -17.40 4.21
CA THR A 333 10.48 -18.45 4.90
C THR A 333 11.77 -17.94 5.53
N VAL A 334 12.48 -17.01 4.89
CA VAL A 334 13.74 -16.47 5.41
C VAL A 334 13.57 -15.69 6.72
N LEU A 335 12.37 -15.17 6.97
CA LEU A 335 12.03 -14.43 8.20
C LEU A 335 11.56 -15.33 9.34
N THR A 336 11.47 -16.64 9.13
CA THR A 336 11.08 -17.56 10.20
C THR A 336 12.19 -17.69 11.24
N PRO A 337 11.86 -17.86 12.55
CA PRO A 337 12.87 -17.98 13.61
C PRO A 337 13.88 -19.10 13.37
N VAL A 338 13.43 -20.24 12.82
CA VAL A 338 14.29 -21.40 12.50
C VAL A 338 15.35 -21.01 11.47
N VAL A 339 14.95 -20.36 10.38
CA VAL A 339 15.88 -19.97 9.31
C VAL A 339 16.79 -18.83 9.78
N LEU A 340 16.29 -17.86 10.54
CA LEU A 340 17.13 -16.80 11.10
C LEU A 340 18.22 -17.35 12.03
N THR A 341 17.91 -18.37 12.83
CA THR A 341 18.88 -19.04 13.70
C THR A 341 19.92 -19.79 12.87
N LEU A 342 19.49 -20.51 11.83
CA LEU A 342 20.38 -21.19 10.89
C LEU A 342 21.33 -20.22 10.17
N LEU A 343 20.83 -19.06 9.74
CA LEU A 343 21.66 -18.06 9.06
C LEU A 343 22.71 -17.42 9.98
N GLN A 344 22.58 -17.52 11.30
CA GLN A 344 23.59 -17.08 12.25
C GLN A 344 24.70 -18.12 12.46
N SER A 345 24.45 -19.40 12.14
CA SER A 345 25.43 -20.48 12.28
C SER A 345 26.22 -20.78 11.01
N LEU A 346 25.72 -20.33 9.85
CA LEU A 346 26.40 -20.36 8.55
C LEU A 346 27.38 -19.19 8.40
#